data_AF-A0A9K3JZK9-F1
#
_entry.id   AF-A0A9K3JZK9-F1
#
_cell.length_a   1.000
_cell.length_b   1.000
_cell.length_c   1.000
_cell.angle_alpha   90.00
_cell.angle_beta   90.00
_cell.angle_gamma   90.00
#
_symmetry.space_group_name_H-M   'P 1'
#
loop_
_entity.id
_entity.type
_entity.pdbx_description
1 polymer ?
#
loop_
_entity_poly.entity_id
_entity_poly.type
_entity_poly.pdbx_seq_one_letter_code
_entity_poly.pdbx_strand_id
1 'polypeptide(L)'
;MLRSMVSRATCYEVCATFWDHTPSYFMKNDQKTAFLPKNISDSIPFSSKNLPEIYNKFSVKHDSMEAKMMKQTIDICEHKGVEGEEIFCATSLESMVDFTTTKLGKRVKALSTEVYTKEPTPSQNYKIESVKKLIANKLVVCHRLNYTYAVFYCHISVGTESYVASLEGADGTKVKIVVICHTETSKWDPKHITFQLLNVTPGSATICHFLPEDHVLWVRSSKNDTLYM
;
A
#
# COMPACT_ATOMS: atom_id res chain seq x y z
N MET A 1 21.50 3.70 -8.27
CA MET A 1 21.17 2.58 -9.19
C MET A 1 20.21 1.67 -8.47
N LEU A 2 18.89 1.85 -8.65
CA LEU A 2 17.90 0.93 -8.10
C LEU A 2 18.00 -0.40 -8.85
N ARG A 3 18.49 -1.44 -8.16
CA ARG A 3 18.46 -2.81 -8.65
C ARG A 3 17.15 -3.44 -8.20
N SER A 4 16.49 -4.01 -9.16
CA SER A 4 15.10 -4.40 -9.16
C SER A 4 15.16 -5.89 -9.47
N MET A 5 14.90 -6.72 -8.45
CA MET A 5 15.25 -8.13 -8.47
C MET A 5 14.16 -8.94 -9.17
N VAL A 6 14.46 -9.36 -10.39
CA VAL A 6 13.68 -10.33 -11.16
C VAL A 6 14.10 -11.72 -10.70
N SER A 7 13.22 -12.45 -10.03
CA SER A 7 13.49 -13.85 -9.73
C SER A 7 12.23 -14.71 -9.85
N ARG A 8 12.39 -15.92 -10.39
CA ARG A 8 11.40 -17.03 -10.35
C ARG A 8 11.35 -17.68 -8.95
N ALA A 9 11.66 -16.88 -7.94
CA ALA A 9 11.91 -17.29 -6.58
C ALA A 9 10.62 -17.41 -5.77
N THR A 10 10.65 -18.29 -4.79
CA THR A 10 9.70 -18.25 -3.67
C THR A 10 9.83 -16.92 -2.92
N CYS A 11 8.75 -16.42 -2.27
CA CYS A 11 8.78 -15.11 -1.61
C CYS A 11 9.91 -14.99 -0.55
N TYR A 12 10.34 -16.10 0.05
CA TYR A 12 11.51 -16.15 0.94
C TYR A 12 12.80 -15.72 0.23
N GLU A 13 13.03 -16.16 -1.00
CA GLU A 13 14.20 -15.78 -1.80
C GLU A 13 14.09 -14.33 -2.30
N VAL A 14 12.88 -13.84 -2.62
CA VAL A 14 12.65 -12.41 -2.97
C VAL A 14 12.93 -11.50 -1.77
N CYS A 15 12.52 -11.93 -0.56
CA CYS A 15 12.84 -11.23 0.67
C CYS A 15 14.33 -11.37 1.06
N ALA A 16 14.95 -12.52 0.92
CA ALA A 16 16.39 -12.64 1.20
C ALA A 16 17.23 -11.76 0.26
N THR A 17 16.92 -11.80 -1.04
CA THR A 17 17.70 -11.08 -2.04
C THR A 17 17.56 -9.55 -1.95
N PHE A 18 16.35 -9.01 -1.73
CA PHE A 18 16.15 -7.55 -1.64
C PHE A 18 16.89 -6.90 -0.45
N TRP A 19 17.16 -7.68 0.61
CA TRP A 19 17.83 -7.20 1.83
C TRP A 19 19.34 -7.41 1.84
N ASP A 20 19.85 -8.44 1.16
CA ASP A 20 21.29 -8.78 1.21
C ASP A 20 22.21 -7.73 0.53
N HIS A 21 21.67 -6.80 -0.26
CA HIS A 21 22.50 -5.89 -1.08
C HIS A 21 22.10 -4.41 -1.05
N THR A 22 21.08 -4.01 -0.28
CA THR A 22 20.61 -2.61 -0.25
C THR A 22 20.17 -2.17 1.16
N PRO A 23 20.84 -1.16 1.74
CA PRO A 23 20.38 -0.52 2.97
C PRO A 23 18.94 -0.01 2.79
N SER A 24 18.07 -0.43 3.69
CA SER A 24 16.65 -0.07 3.70
C SER A 24 16.40 1.01 4.75
N TYR A 25 15.40 1.84 4.46
CA TYR A 25 15.04 2.96 5.32
C TYR A 25 13.57 2.83 5.72
N PHE A 26 13.32 2.58 7.00
CA PHE A 26 11.99 2.53 7.57
C PHE A 26 11.80 3.77 8.44
N MET A 27 11.05 4.75 7.94
CA MET A 27 10.63 5.87 8.78
C MET A 27 9.34 5.50 9.49
N LYS A 28 9.25 5.95 10.74
CA LYS A 28 7.96 6.16 11.38
C LYS A 28 7.22 7.28 10.64
N ASN A 29 5.98 7.03 10.23
CA ASN A 29 5.19 8.10 9.63
C ASN A 29 4.56 8.99 10.73
N ASP A 30 5.22 10.11 11.01
CA ASP A 30 4.76 11.11 11.98
C ASP A 30 3.77 12.12 11.37
N GLN A 31 3.66 12.19 10.03
CA GLN A 31 2.70 13.06 9.35
C GLN A 31 1.38 12.33 9.12
N LYS A 32 0.51 12.36 10.14
CA LYS A 32 -0.82 11.77 10.06
C LYS A 32 -1.86 12.84 9.74
N THR A 33 -2.14 13.09 8.46
CA THR A 33 -3.43 13.68 8.09
C THR A 33 -4.55 12.75 8.55
N ALA A 34 -5.56 13.29 9.21
CA ALA A 34 -6.66 12.52 9.76
C ALA A 34 -7.71 12.21 8.69
N PHE A 35 -8.52 11.17 8.92
CA PHE A 35 -9.75 10.99 8.17
C PHE A 35 -10.73 12.11 8.50
N LEU A 36 -11.47 12.55 7.48
CA LEU A 36 -12.70 13.30 7.72
C LEU A 36 -13.84 12.30 8.01
N PRO A 37 -14.77 12.62 8.92
CA PRO A 37 -16.01 11.88 9.08
C PRO A 37 -16.74 11.76 7.75
N LYS A 38 -17.39 10.61 7.52
CA LYS A 38 -18.02 10.31 6.22
C LYS A 38 -18.99 11.39 5.74
N ASN A 39 -19.83 11.92 6.62
CA ASN A 39 -20.79 12.97 6.28
C ASN A 39 -20.11 14.26 5.78
N ILE A 40 -18.92 14.57 6.30
CA ILE A 40 -18.12 15.71 5.84
C ILE A 40 -17.42 15.36 4.53
N SER A 41 -16.79 14.18 4.42
CA SER A 41 -16.10 13.77 3.18
C SER A 41 -17.05 13.69 1.99
N ASP A 42 -18.27 13.20 2.20
CA ASP A 42 -19.30 13.07 1.15
C ASP A 42 -19.81 14.45 0.68
N SER A 43 -19.68 15.50 1.51
CA SER A 43 -20.04 16.88 1.16
C SER A 43 -18.94 17.61 0.36
N ILE A 44 -17.79 16.97 0.16
CA ILE A 44 -16.65 17.53 -0.58
C ILE A 44 -16.61 16.85 -1.95
N PRO A 45 -16.68 17.61 -3.05
CA PRO A 45 -16.48 17.02 -4.37
C PRO A 45 -15.12 16.34 -4.47
N PHE A 46 -15.09 15.12 -5.01
CA PHE A 46 -13.84 14.38 -5.26
C PHE A 46 -13.80 13.97 -6.73
N SER A 47 -13.46 14.93 -7.60
CA SER A 47 -13.35 14.72 -9.05
C SER A 47 -12.47 15.75 -9.71
N SER A 48 -11.80 15.38 -10.80
CA SER A 48 -10.91 16.26 -11.57
C SER A 48 -11.65 17.45 -12.18
N LYS A 49 -12.97 17.32 -12.37
CA LYS A 49 -13.85 18.39 -12.87
C LYS A 49 -14.06 19.51 -11.86
N ASN A 50 -13.88 19.24 -10.57
CA ASN A 50 -14.18 20.16 -9.48
C ASN A 50 -12.92 20.68 -8.78
N LEU A 51 -11.73 20.52 -9.38
CA LEU A 51 -10.46 20.96 -8.78
C LEU A 51 -10.48 22.42 -8.29
N PRO A 52 -11.02 23.41 -9.03
CA PRO A 52 -11.06 24.78 -8.53
C PRO A 52 -11.87 24.94 -7.23
N GLU A 53 -13.02 24.25 -7.13
CA GLU A 53 -13.85 24.27 -5.92
C GLU A 53 -13.14 23.61 -4.75
N ILE A 54 -12.52 22.45 -4.99
CA ILE A 54 -11.74 21.70 -3.99
C ILE A 54 -10.60 22.57 -3.46
N TYR A 55 -9.81 23.19 -4.33
CA TYR A 55 -8.70 24.04 -3.91
C TYR A 55 -9.16 25.24 -3.09
N ASN A 56 -10.24 25.91 -3.52
CA ASN A 56 -10.82 27.01 -2.76
C ASN A 56 -11.29 26.56 -1.37
N LYS A 57 -11.96 25.40 -1.28
CA LYS A 57 -12.46 24.85 -0.01
C LYS A 57 -11.33 24.59 0.99
N PHE A 58 -10.19 24.09 0.52
CA PHE A 58 -9.02 23.81 1.36
C PHE A 58 -8.00 24.95 1.41
N SER A 59 -8.31 26.11 0.82
CA SER A 59 -7.40 27.25 0.72
C SER A 59 -6.04 26.90 0.09
N VAL A 60 -6.03 25.96 -0.87
CA VAL A 60 -4.84 25.51 -1.57
C VAL A 60 -4.58 26.39 -2.78
N LYS A 61 -3.36 26.89 -2.92
CA LYS A 61 -2.98 27.70 -4.10
C LYS A 61 -2.90 26.81 -5.35
N HIS A 62 -3.59 27.19 -6.42
CA HIS A 62 -3.73 26.42 -7.67
C HIS A 62 -2.42 25.87 -8.27
N ASP A 63 -1.33 26.64 -8.24
CA ASP A 63 -0.05 26.24 -8.83
C ASP A 63 0.95 25.63 -7.82
N SER A 64 0.51 25.41 -6.57
CA SER A 64 1.35 24.85 -5.52
C SER A 64 1.68 23.38 -5.76
N MET A 65 2.71 22.89 -5.06
CA MET A 65 3.01 21.45 -5.03
C MET A 65 1.82 20.65 -4.45
N GLU A 66 1.16 21.19 -3.43
CA GLU A 66 -0.02 20.58 -2.80
C GLU A 66 -1.17 20.40 -3.80
N ALA A 67 -1.49 21.44 -4.59
CA ALA A 67 -2.50 21.34 -5.64
C ALA A 67 -2.16 20.25 -6.67
N LYS A 68 -0.88 20.16 -7.08
CA LYS A 68 -0.42 19.11 -8.00
C LYS A 68 -0.59 17.71 -7.40
N MET A 69 -0.26 17.53 -6.13
CA MET A 69 -0.43 16.26 -5.40
C MET A 69 -1.92 15.89 -5.26
N MET A 70 -2.78 16.85 -4.94
CA MET A 70 -4.22 16.64 -4.85
C MET A 70 -4.82 16.22 -6.21
N LYS A 71 -4.43 16.90 -7.28
CA LYS A 71 -4.81 16.53 -8.64
C LYS A 71 -4.35 15.12 -8.99
N GLN A 72 -3.08 14.79 -8.73
CA GLN A 72 -2.55 13.45 -8.98
C GLN A 72 -3.33 12.36 -8.23
N THR A 73 -3.67 12.60 -6.96
CA THR A 73 -4.52 11.68 -6.18
C THR A 73 -5.88 11.45 -6.83
N ILE A 74 -6.54 12.52 -7.27
CA ILE A 74 -7.84 12.41 -7.96
C ILE A 74 -7.68 11.70 -9.32
N ASP A 75 -6.64 12.02 -10.09
CA ASP A 75 -6.36 11.39 -11.38
C ASP A 75 -6.11 9.87 -11.20
N ILE A 76 -5.38 9.45 -10.15
CA ILE A 76 -5.19 8.04 -9.79
C ILE A 76 -6.53 7.37 -9.48
N CYS A 77 -7.40 8.04 -8.72
CA CYS A 77 -8.70 7.50 -8.32
C CYS A 77 -9.72 7.43 -9.46
N GLU A 78 -9.65 8.33 -10.44
CA GLU A 78 -10.50 8.31 -11.62
C GLU A 78 -9.94 7.40 -12.73
N HIS A 79 -8.67 6.99 -12.64
CA HIS A 79 -8.07 6.09 -13.60
C HIS A 79 -8.72 4.70 -13.52
N LYS A 80 -8.92 4.08 -14.70
CA LYS A 80 -9.36 2.69 -14.74
C LYS A 80 -8.21 1.81 -14.28
N GLY A 81 -8.48 0.95 -13.31
CA GLY A 81 -7.53 -0.05 -12.86
C GLY A 81 -7.05 -1.01 -13.93
N VAL A 82 -6.16 -1.90 -13.50
CA VAL A 82 -5.84 -3.10 -14.25
C VAL A 82 -7.13 -3.90 -14.50
N GLU A 83 -7.27 -4.46 -15.69
CA GLU A 83 -8.45 -5.23 -16.05
C GLU A 83 -8.64 -6.43 -15.09
N GLY A 84 -9.80 -6.48 -14.44
CA GLY A 84 -10.14 -7.49 -13.43
C GLY A 84 -9.86 -7.06 -11.99
N GLU A 85 -9.28 -5.88 -11.77
CA GLU A 85 -9.18 -5.30 -10.43
C GLU A 85 -10.46 -4.58 -10.01
N GLU A 86 -10.81 -4.72 -8.74
CA GLU A 86 -11.85 -3.92 -8.10
C GLU A 86 -11.17 -2.78 -7.35
N ILE A 87 -11.39 -1.54 -7.78
CA ILE A 87 -10.78 -0.34 -7.16
C ILE A 87 -11.86 0.50 -6.48
N PHE A 88 -11.47 1.12 -5.36
CA PHE A 88 -12.25 2.09 -4.65
C PHE A 88 -11.35 3.13 -3.98
N CYS A 89 -11.60 4.41 -4.20
CA CYS A 89 -10.95 5.46 -3.40
C CYS A 89 -11.81 5.83 -2.20
N ALA A 90 -11.33 5.48 -1.01
CA ALA A 90 -11.96 5.79 0.25
C ALA A 90 -11.55 7.20 0.70
N THR A 91 -12.52 8.09 0.83
CA THR A 91 -12.34 9.47 1.33
C THR A 91 -12.65 9.61 2.83
N SER A 92 -12.99 8.51 3.49
CA SER A 92 -13.26 8.41 4.93
C SER A 92 -12.95 7.00 5.42
N LEU A 93 -12.74 6.83 6.74
CA LEU A 93 -12.49 5.51 7.33
C LEU A 93 -13.71 4.61 7.15
N GLU A 94 -14.90 5.17 7.33
CA GLU A 94 -16.17 4.47 7.21
C GLU A 94 -16.33 3.91 5.79
N SER A 95 -16.07 4.72 4.76
CA SER A 95 -16.14 4.23 3.37
C SER A 95 -15.10 3.15 3.07
N MET A 96 -13.90 3.24 3.63
CA MET A 96 -12.88 2.19 3.53
C MET A 96 -13.35 0.88 4.17
N VAL A 97 -13.94 0.94 5.37
CA VAL A 97 -14.48 -0.23 6.08
C VAL A 97 -15.68 -0.81 5.35
N ASP A 98 -16.58 0.01 4.82
CA ASP A 98 -17.74 -0.43 4.05
C ASP A 98 -17.31 -1.19 2.79
N PHE A 99 -16.36 -0.64 2.03
CA PHE A 99 -15.78 -1.33 0.87
C PHE A 99 -15.15 -2.66 1.29
N THR A 100 -14.29 -2.64 2.30
CA THR A 100 -13.56 -3.83 2.76
C THR A 100 -14.51 -4.94 3.21
N THR A 101 -15.51 -4.61 4.04
CA THR A 101 -16.45 -5.59 4.58
C THR A 101 -17.44 -6.09 3.54
N THR A 102 -17.78 -5.29 2.53
CA THR A 102 -18.53 -5.73 1.36
C THR A 102 -17.75 -6.79 0.57
N LYS A 103 -16.43 -6.66 0.48
CA LYS A 103 -15.58 -7.54 -0.34
C LYS A 103 -15.11 -8.80 0.42
N LEU A 104 -14.83 -8.69 1.71
CA LEU A 104 -14.24 -9.77 2.53
C LEU A 104 -15.24 -10.40 3.52
N GLY A 105 -16.36 -9.75 3.78
CA GLY A 105 -17.34 -10.09 4.82
C GLY A 105 -17.15 -9.26 6.10
N LYS A 106 -18.03 -9.47 7.09
CA LYS A 106 -18.10 -8.61 8.30
C LYS A 106 -16.94 -8.76 9.29
N ARG A 107 -16.18 -9.86 9.22
CA ARG A 107 -15.07 -10.15 10.15
C ARG A 107 -13.77 -9.96 9.41
N VAL A 108 -13.18 -8.79 9.57
CA VAL A 108 -11.93 -8.39 8.90
C VAL A 108 -10.88 -8.01 9.93
N LYS A 109 -9.62 -8.15 9.54
CA LYS A 109 -8.46 -7.71 10.31
C LYS A 109 -7.62 -6.80 9.42
N ALA A 110 -7.19 -5.68 9.98
CA ALA A 110 -6.22 -4.78 9.38
C ALA A 110 -4.80 -5.17 9.79
N LEU A 111 -3.87 -5.10 8.85
CA LEU A 111 -2.44 -5.30 9.04
C LEU A 111 -1.71 -4.16 8.32
N SER A 112 -0.71 -3.60 9.00
CA SER A 112 0.17 -2.57 8.45
C SER A 112 1.61 -2.91 8.85
N THR A 113 2.57 -2.27 8.20
CA THR A 113 3.96 -2.33 8.64
C THR A 113 4.11 -1.57 9.95
N GLU A 114 4.85 -2.12 10.90
CA GLU A 114 5.06 -1.57 12.24
C GLU A 114 6.56 -1.44 12.50
N VAL A 115 7.03 -0.21 12.73
CA VAL A 115 8.43 0.09 13.04
C VAL A 115 8.52 0.37 14.54
N TYR A 116 9.19 -0.51 15.30
CA TYR A 116 9.24 -0.43 16.76
C TYR A 116 10.38 0.49 17.24
N THR A 117 10.31 1.76 16.84
CA THR A 117 11.26 2.81 17.23
C THR A 117 10.54 4.12 17.58
N LYS A 118 11.20 4.96 18.38
CA LYS A 118 10.75 6.32 18.70
C LYS A 118 11.35 7.38 17.77
N GLU A 119 12.51 7.10 17.19
CA GLU A 119 13.28 8.03 16.38
C GLU A 119 13.38 7.54 14.93
N PRO A 120 13.54 8.45 13.94
CA PRO A 120 13.84 8.06 12.57
C PRO A 120 15.10 7.18 12.54
N THR A 121 14.97 5.95 12.05
CA THR A 121 16.10 5.02 11.97
C THR A 121 16.91 5.32 10.71
N PRO A 122 18.23 5.55 10.81
CA PRO A 122 19.09 5.74 9.64
C PRO A 122 18.95 4.57 8.64
N SER A 123 19.28 4.85 7.38
CA SER A 123 19.35 3.79 6.36
C SER A 123 20.36 2.73 6.78
N GLN A 124 19.93 1.48 6.85
CA GLN A 124 20.73 0.38 7.38
C GLN A 124 20.32 -0.96 6.77
N ASN A 125 21.16 -1.97 6.97
CA ASN A 125 20.82 -3.34 6.60
C ASN A 125 19.91 -3.94 7.67
N TYR A 126 18.95 -4.74 7.22
CA TYR A 126 18.04 -5.48 8.08
C TYR A 126 18.17 -6.96 7.80
N LYS A 127 18.24 -7.77 8.87
CA LYS A 127 18.17 -9.22 8.81
C LYS A 127 16.73 -9.68 8.93
N ILE A 128 16.33 -10.64 8.10
CA ILE A 128 15.03 -11.29 8.22
C ILE A 128 15.08 -12.34 9.34
N GLU A 129 14.24 -12.15 10.36
CA GLU A 129 14.10 -13.08 11.47
C GLU A 129 13.03 -14.15 11.19
N SER A 130 11.94 -13.76 10.53
CA SER A 130 10.88 -14.70 10.15
C SER A 130 10.05 -14.17 8.99
N VAL A 131 9.47 -15.09 8.22
CA VAL A 131 8.51 -14.78 7.14
C VAL A 131 7.33 -15.74 7.27
N LYS A 132 6.12 -15.20 7.17
CA LYS A 132 4.89 -15.97 7.24
C LYS A 132 3.94 -15.57 6.13
N LYS A 133 3.54 -16.55 5.31
CA LYS A 133 2.49 -16.35 4.31
C LYS A 133 1.13 -16.20 5.00
N LEU A 134 0.38 -15.18 4.59
CA LEU A 134 -1.01 -15.01 4.99
C LEU A 134 -1.89 -15.87 4.09
N ILE A 135 -2.55 -16.86 4.68
CA ILE A 135 -3.48 -17.72 3.97
C ILE A 135 -4.82 -16.98 3.87
N ALA A 136 -5.05 -16.29 2.76
CA ALA A 136 -6.27 -15.56 2.49
C ALA A 136 -6.74 -15.79 1.04
N ASN A 137 -8.02 -16.15 0.88
CA ASN A 137 -8.62 -16.34 -0.45
C ASN A 137 -8.87 -15.03 -1.20
N LYS A 138 -9.05 -13.94 -0.44
CA LYS A 138 -9.28 -12.59 -0.94
C LYS A 138 -8.69 -11.61 0.06
N LEU A 139 -8.06 -10.56 -0.44
CA LEU A 139 -7.48 -9.48 0.34
C LEU A 139 -7.82 -8.15 -0.29
N VAL A 140 -7.86 -7.09 0.51
CA VAL A 140 -7.99 -5.71 0.04
C VAL A 140 -6.73 -4.98 0.49
N VAL A 141 -6.02 -4.35 -0.45
CA VAL A 141 -4.88 -3.49 -0.13
C VAL A 141 -5.33 -2.04 -0.29
N CYS A 142 -5.13 -1.23 0.74
CA CYS A 142 -5.42 0.20 0.73
C CYS A 142 -4.12 0.98 0.86
N HIS A 143 -3.80 1.75 -0.18
CA HIS A 143 -2.64 2.61 -0.26
C HIS A 143 -3.04 4.03 0.11
N ARG A 144 -2.32 4.64 1.05
CA ARG A 144 -2.53 6.05 1.34
C ARG A 144 -2.11 6.89 0.14
N LEU A 145 -2.95 7.86 -0.21
CA LEU A 145 -2.65 8.85 -1.24
C LEU A 145 -2.36 10.22 -0.61
N ASN A 146 -1.61 11.03 -1.36
CA ASN A 146 -1.22 12.36 -0.95
C ASN A 146 -2.37 13.35 -1.18
N TYR A 147 -3.12 13.61 -0.12
CA TYR A 147 -4.27 14.52 -0.14
C TYR A 147 -4.37 15.30 1.18
N THR A 148 -5.10 16.42 1.16
CA THR A 148 -5.24 17.35 2.28
C THR A 148 -5.84 16.70 3.55
N TYR A 149 -6.62 15.63 3.40
CA TYR A 149 -7.02 14.71 4.45
C TYR A 149 -6.73 13.27 4.02
N ALA A 150 -6.90 12.30 4.93
CA ALA A 150 -6.62 10.90 4.62
C ALA A 150 -7.54 10.36 3.51
N VAL A 151 -6.95 10.00 2.36
CA VAL A 151 -7.60 9.33 1.24
C VAL A 151 -6.81 8.06 0.92
N PHE A 152 -7.52 6.97 0.66
CA PHE A 152 -6.91 5.68 0.38
C PHE A 152 -7.38 5.13 -0.97
N TYR A 153 -6.43 4.75 -1.82
CA TYR A 153 -6.66 3.90 -2.98
C TYR A 153 -6.72 2.45 -2.52
N CYS A 154 -7.92 1.88 -2.44
CA CYS A 154 -8.15 0.49 -2.10
C CYS A 154 -8.36 -0.33 -3.37
N HIS A 155 -7.73 -1.49 -3.44
CA HIS A 155 -7.92 -2.39 -4.57
C HIS A 155 -7.87 -3.86 -4.17
N ILE A 156 -8.44 -4.68 -5.06
CA ILE A 156 -8.38 -6.14 -5.03
C ILE A 156 -7.83 -6.60 -6.36
N SER A 157 -6.69 -7.27 -6.31
CA SER A 157 -6.00 -7.78 -7.49
C SER A 157 -6.07 -9.31 -7.53
N VAL A 158 -6.28 -9.85 -8.73
CA VAL A 158 -6.18 -11.29 -8.98
C VAL A 158 -4.72 -11.70 -8.87
N GLY A 159 -4.46 -12.93 -8.39
CA GLY A 159 -3.09 -13.44 -8.27
C GLY A 159 -2.24 -12.57 -7.34
N THR A 160 -2.72 -12.31 -6.13
CA THR A 160 -1.98 -11.55 -5.13
C THR A 160 -1.79 -12.38 -3.88
N GLU A 161 -0.54 -12.48 -3.45
CA GLU A 161 -0.14 -13.14 -2.22
C GLU A 161 0.33 -12.10 -1.21
N SER A 162 0.16 -12.40 0.08
CA SER A 162 0.61 -11.51 1.15
C SER A 162 1.38 -12.25 2.23
N TYR A 163 2.33 -11.55 2.82
CA TYR A 163 3.26 -12.09 3.82
C TYR A 163 3.45 -11.07 4.94
N VAL A 164 3.72 -11.58 6.14
CA VAL A 164 4.21 -10.79 7.26
C VAL A 164 5.62 -11.27 7.56
N ALA A 165 6.58 -10.35 7.64
CA ALA A 165 7.95 -10.67 8.01
C ALA A 165 8.41 -9.83 9.20
N SER A 166 9.23 -10.41 10.05
CA SER A 166 9.92 -9.70 11.13
C SER A 166 11.36 -9.48 10.73
N LEU A 167 11.85 -8.26 10.93
CA LEU A 167 13.19 -7.80 10.59
C LEU A 167 13.87 -7.23 11.84
N GLU A 168 15.19 -7.38 11.90
CA GLU A 168 16.06 -6.72 12.88
C GLU A 168 17.17 -5.92 12.17
N GLY A 169 17.24 -4.62 12.45
CA GLY A 169 18.27 -3.73 11.95
C GLY A 169 19.62 -3.96 12.64
N ALA A 170 20.71 -3.54 12.02
CA ALA A 170 22.04 -3.61 12.62
C ALA A 170 22.14 -2.81 13.95
N ASP A 171 21.28 -1.82 14.15
CA ASP A 171 21.15 -1.06 15.40
C ASP A 171 20.20 -1.70 16.44
N GLY A 172 19.66 -2.89 16.16
CA GLY A 172 18.68 -3.59 17.00
C GLY A 172 17.22 -3.15 16.79
N THR A 173 16.95 -2.24 15.85
CA THR A 173 15.57 -1.83 15.50
C THR A 173 14.78 -3.02 15.00
N LYS A 174 13.63 -3.28 15.61
CA LYS A 174 12.70 -4.30 15.14
C LYS A 174 11.65 -3.70 14.22
N VAL A 175 11.40 -4.36 13.10
CA VAL A 175 10.37 -3.96 12.13
C VAL A 175 9.54 -5.17 11.76
N LYS A 176 8.22 -5.03 11.80
CA LYS A 176 7.30 -5.99 11.22
C LYS A 176 6.79 -5.41 9.92
N ILE A 177 7.08 -6.05 8.80
CA ILE A 177 6.63 -5.58 7.48
C ILE A 177 5.48 -6.43 6.97
N VAL A 178 4.60 -5.79 6.19
CA VAL A 178 3.64 -6.48 5.34
C VAL A 178 4.15 -6.42 3.91
N VAL A 179 4.25 -7.58 3.25
CA VAL A 179 4.71 -7.72 1.86
C VAL A 179 3.56 -8.21 1.00
N ILE A 180 3.38 -7.58 -0.15
CA ILE A 180 2.42 -7.94 -1.19
C ILE A 180 3.20 -8.39 -2.42
N CYS A 181 2.79 -9.51 -3.00
CA CYS A 181 3.35 -10.04 -4.24
C CYS A 181 2.23 -10.25 -5.26
N HIS A 182 2.32 -9.58 -6.39
CA HIS A 182 1.44 -9.76 -7.53
C HIS A 182 2.05 -10.81 -8.47
N THR A 183 1.47 -12.00 -8.48
CA THR A 183 1.91 -13.14 -9.29
C THR A 183 1.32 -13.12 -10.69
N GLU A 184 0.19 -12.42 -10.88
CA GLU A 184 -0.44 -12.22 -12.19
C GLU A 184 -0.35 -10.76 -12.60
N THR A 185 0.59 -10.46 -13.49
CA THR A 185 0.89 -9.10 -13.95
C THR A 185 0.65 -8.91 -15.44
N SER A 186 0.12 -9.92 -16.15
CA SER A 186 -0.06 -9.87 -17.61
C SER A 186 -1.00 -8.77 -18.10
N LYS A 187 -1.97 -8.38 -17.27
CA LYS A 187 -2.97 -7.34 -17.58
C LYS A 187 -2.56 -5.94 -17.16
N TRP A 188 -1.42 -5.78 -16.48
CA TRP A 188 -0.95 -4.47 -16.03
C TRP A 188 -0.57 -3.61 -17.25
N ASP A 189 -0.68 -2.28 -17.12
CA ASP A 189 -0.23 -1.36 -18.16
C ASP A 189 1.24 -1.67 -18.50
N PRO A 190 1.58 -2.01 -19.76
CA PRO A 190 2.97 -2.24 -20.17
C PRO A 190 3.89 -1.04 -19.91
N LYS A 191 3.34 0.17 -19.77
CA LYS A 191 4.08 1.39 -19.44
C LYS A 191 4.24 1.61 -17.94
N HIS A 192 3.66 0.75 -17.09
CA HIS A 192 3.78 0.85 -15.64
C HIS A 192 5.24 0.94 -15.23
N ILE A 193 5.59 1.92 -14.39
CA ILE A 193 6.99 2.26 -14.07
C ILE A 193 7.77 1.07 -13.52
N THR A 194 7.10 0.17 -12.81
CA THR A 194 7.69 -1.05 -12.27
C THR A 194 8.30 -1.95 -13.35
N PHE A 195 7.71 -2.05 -14.53
CA PHE A 195 8.27 -2.83 -15.66
C PHE A 195 9.56 -2.22 -16.20
N GLN A 196 9.61 -0.89 -16.26
CA GLN A 196 10.81 -0.15 -16.68
C GLN A 196 11.92 -0.28 -15.63
N LEU A 197 11.59 -0.15 -14.35
CA LEU A 197 12.53 -0.27 -13.26
C LEU A 197 13.08 -1.69 -13.13
N LEU A 198 12.22 -2.72 -13.20
CA LEU A 198 12.58 -4.14 -13.11
C LEU A 198 13.19 -4.71 -14.39
N ASN A 199 13.09 -3.99 -15.52
CA ASN A 199 13.45 -4.50 -16.83
C ASN A 199 12.74 -5.84 -17.15
N VAL A 200 11.44 -5.91 -16.87
CA VAL A 200 10.56 -7.06 -17.13
C VAL A 200 9.32 -6.61 -17.88
N THR A 201 8.63 -7.55 -18.53
CA THR A 201 7.38 -7.29 -19.24
C THR A 201 6.17 -7.81 -18.44
N PRO A 202 4.96 -7.31 -18.70
CA PRO A 202 3.73 -7.88 -18.13
C PRO A 202 3.69 -9.41 -18.23
N GLY A 203 3.38 -10.08 -17.12
CA GLY A 203 3.23 -11.54 -17.03
C GLY A 203 4.53 -12.34 -17.01
N SER A 204 5.70 -11.71 -17.17
CA SER A 204 6.99 -12.42 -17.18
C SER A 204 7.58 -12.66 -15.78
N ALA A 205 7.11 -11.93 -14.77
CA ALA A 205 7.62 -12.00 -13.40
C ALA A 205 6.55 -11.68 -12.36
N THR A 206 6.74 -12.21 -11.15
CA THR A 206 6.03 -11.77 -9.95
C THR A 206 6.63 -10.45 -9.46
N ILE A 207 5.78 -9.49 -9.12
CA ILE A 207 6.18 -8.18 -8.59
C ILE A 207 5.84 -8.11 -7.12
N CYS A 208 6.84 -7.97 -6.25
CA CYS A 208 6.63 -7.82 -4.81
C CYS A 208 7.02 -6.42 -4.32
N HIS A 209 6.30 -5.92 -3.31
CA HIS A 209 6.64 -4.71 -2.58
C HIS A 209 6.19 -4.81 -1.13
N PHE A 210 6.81 -4.06 -0.23
CA PHE A 210 6.31 -3.89 1.13
C PHE A 210 5.27 -2.76 1.19
N LEU A 211 4.40 -2.80 2.20
CA LEU A 211 3.50 -1.71 2.52
C LEU A 211 4.18 -0.74 3.48
N PRO A 212 4.13 0.58 3.26
CA PRO A 212 4.47 1.57 4.28
C PRO A 212 3.57 1.46 5.53
N GLU A 213 3.97 2.09 6.64
CA GLU A 213 3.26 2.03 7.94
C GLU A 213 1.81 2.53 7.86
N ASP A 214 1.55 3.50 6.98
CA ASP A 214 0.24 4.10 6.78
C ASP A 214 -0.57 3.47 5.65
N HIS A 215 -0.10 2.36 5.09
CA HIS A 215 -0.86 1.52 4.16
C HIS A 215 -1.47 0.35 4.92
N VAL A 216 -2.61 -0.17 4.45
CA VAL A 216 -3.38 -1.18 5.17
C VAL A 216 -3.69 -2.36 4.28
N LEU A 217 -3.30 -3.55 4.73
CA LEU A 217 -3.79 -4.82 4.21
C LEU A 217 -4.99 -5.26 5.06
N TRP A 218 -6.11 -5.52 4.40
CA TRP A 218 -7.28 -6.12 5.01
C TRP A 218 -7.45 -7.56 4.57
N VAL A 219 -7.64 -8.44 5.55
CA VAL A 219 -7.93 -9.86 5.33
C VAL A 219 -9.16 -10.27 6.13
N ARG A 220 -9.87 -11.31 5.68
CA ARG A 220 -10.94 -11.91 6.46
C ARG A 220 -10.35 -12.61 7.69
N SER A 221 -10.91 -12.36 8.87
CA SER A 221 -10.52 -13.03 10.11
C SER A 221 -11.32 -14.33 10.33
N SER A 222 -10.64 -15.40 10.72
CA SER A 222 -11.22 -16.67 11.11
C SER A 222 -11.44 -16.75 12.63
N LYS A 223 -12.36 -17.60 13.11
CA LYS A 223 -12.65 -17.76 14.56
C LYS A 223 -11.47 -18.35 15.36
N ASN A 224 -10.48 -18.93 14.68
CA ASN A 224 -9.33 -19.62 15.29
C ASN A 224 -8.01 -18.90 15.01
N ASP A 225 -8.02 -17.58 14.76
CA ASP A 225 -6.80 -16.81 14.47
C ASP A 225 -5.96 -16.57 15.75
N THR A 226 -5.40 -17.63 16.34
CA THR A 226 -4.25 -17.56 17.25
C THR A 226 -2.93 -17.34 16.50
N LEU A 227 -2.96 -17.22 15.17
CA LEU A 227 -1.77 -17.26 14.33
C LEU A 227 -0.93 -15.97 14.28
N TYR A 228 -1.20 -14.94 15.09
CA TYR A 228 -0.57 -13.62 14.93
C TYR A 228 -0.19 -12.91 16.25
N MET A 229 0.01 -13.67 17.33
CA MET A 229 0.79 -13.20 18.47
C MET A 229 2.25 -13.61 18.28
#